data_AF-A0AAU5X677-F1
#
_entry.id   AF-A0AAU5X677-F1
#
_cell.length_a   1.000
_cell.length_b   1.000
_cell.length_c   1.000
_cell.angle_alpha   90.00
_cell.angle_beta   90.00
_cell.angle_gamma   90.00
#
_symmetry.space_group_name_H-M   'P 1'
#
loop_
_entity.id
_entity.type
_entity.pdbx_description
1 polymer ?
#
loop_
_entity_poly.entity_id
_entity_poly.type
_entity_poly.pdbx_seq_one_letter_code
_entity_poly.pdbx_strand_id
1 'polypeptide(L)'
;MGLRTGPQTTPYTGGTPGSGGSRLDTDLGAMVSAQQYVHDVADLIYGEIQRLMTTIDGLSHNWRSSSASAYNNAMDNWNVKATELKNALYNIGDGLAQSHKTYNEMEENNRLGITQAAAGLEY
;
A
#
# COMPACT_ATOMS: atom_id res chain seq x y z
N MET A 1 57.03 -26.92 26.14
CA MET A 1 56.39 -25.59 26.09
C MET A 1 55.12 -25.73 25.26
N GLY A 2 53.96 -25.63 25.92
CA GLY A 2 52.68 -26.15 25.43
C GLY A 2 51.97 -25.24 24.42
N LEU A 3 51.34 -25.89 23.45
CA LEU A 3 50.29 -25.35 22.60
C LEU A 3 49.01 -25.19 23.43
N ARG A 4 48.44 -24.00 23.49
CA ARG A 4 47.11 -23.76 24.06
C ARG A 4 46.24 -23.05 23.04
N THR A 5 45.28 -23.80 22.52
CA THR A 5 44.09 -23.32 21.83
C THR A 5 43.29 -22.38 22.74
N GLY A 6 42.85 -21.26 22.18
CA GLY A 6 41.78 -20.44 22.74
C GLY A 6 40.83 -20.07 21.61
N PRO A 7 39.51 -20.25 21.75
CA PRO A 7 38.56 -19.71 20.78
C PRO A 7 38.63 -18.19 20.80
N GLN A 8 38.86 -17.58 19.64
CA GLN A 8 38.72 -16.14 19.46
C GLN A 8 37.22 -15.83 19.51
N THR A 9 36.70 -15.58 20.72
CA THR A 9 35.37 -15.02 20.92
C THR A 9 35.46 -13.54 20.54
N THR A 10 35.30 -13.23 19.26
CA THR A 10 34.85 -11.90 18.88
C THR A 10 33.62 -11.57 19.72
N PRO A 11 33.61 -10.48 20.51
CA PRO A 11 32.42 -10.10 21.23
C PRO A 11 31.33 -9.87 20.19
N TYR A 12 30.29 -10.70 20.24
CA TYR A 12 29.02 -10.37 19.62
C TYR A 12 28.59 -9.07 20.30
N THR A 13 28.77 -7.94 19.61
CA THR A 13 28.20 -6.67 20.05
C THR A 13 26.70 -6.86 19.97
N GLY A 14 26.12 -7.24 21.12
CA GLY A 14 24.70 -7.46 21.26
C GLY A 14 23.96 -6.27 20.70
N GLY A 15 23.21 -6.50 19.62
CA GLY A 15 22.11 -5.62 19.26
C GLY A 15 21.24 -5.51 20.50
N THR A 16 21.17 -4.30 21.05
CA THR A 16 20.34 -3.96 22.19
C THR A 16 18.92 -4.45 21.88
N PRO A 17 18.29 -5.28 22.73
CA PRO A 17 16.92 -5.71 22.51
C PRO A 17 16.00 -4.51 22.76
N GLY A 18 15.77 -3.74 21.71
CA GLY A 18 15.03 -2.48 21.79
C GLY A 18 14.93 -1.80 20.44
N SER A 19 14.47 -2.51 19.41
CA SER A 19 14.11 -1.89 18.12
C SER A 19 13.20 -2.80 17.28
N GLY A 20 12.20 -3.44 17.88
CA GLY A 20 11.08 -4.02 17.13
C GLY A 20 10.14 -2.91 16.62
N GLY A 21 9.79 -1.97 17.51
CA GLY A 21 8.84 -0.89 17.22
C GLY A 21 9.29 0.08 16.12
N SER A 22 10.55 0.51 16.09
CA SER A 22 11.00 1.53 15.13
C SER A 22 11.00 1.07 13.67
N ARG A 23 11.21 -0.23 13.42
CA ARG A 23 11.17 -0.80 12.06
C ARG A 23 9.73 -1.00 11.60
N LEU A 24 8.86 -1.47 12.50
CA LEU A 24 7.42 -1.62 12.24
C LEU A 24 6.75 -0.26 12.02
N ASP A 25 7.07 0.76 12.80
CA ASP A 25 6.55 2.13 12.64
C ASP A 25 6.97 2.75 11.29
N THR A 26 8.22 2.52 10.88
CA THR A 26 8.71 2.92 9.55
C THR A 26 7.96 2.19 8.43
N ASP A 27 7.72 0.88 8.58
CA ASP A 27 6.99 0.06 7.62
C ASP A 27 5.51 0.49 7.51
N LEU A 28 4.88 0.78 8.65
CA LEU A 28 3.53 1.31 8.75
C LEU A 28 3.40 2.68 8.05
N GLY A 29 4.35 3.59 8.27
CA GLY A 29 4.40 4.90 7.62
C GLY A 29 4.59 4.79 6.10
N ALA A 30 5.40 3.82 5.65
CA ALA A 30 5.56 3.53 4.23
C ALA A 30 4.26 2.99 3.60
N MET A 31 3.51 2.14 4.31
CA MET A 31 2.20 1.64 3.85
C MET A 31 1.16 2.75 3.71
N VAL A 32 1.06 3.66 4.69
CA VAL A 32 0.13 4.82 4.62
C VAL A 32 0.49 5.72 3.44
N SER A 33 1.78 5.99 3.25
CA SER A 33 2.26 6.80 2.12
C SER A 33 1.97 6.11 0.77
N ALA A 34 2.14 4.80 0.69
CA ALA A 34 1.80 4.01 -0.49
C ALA A 34 0.30 4.01 -0.78
N GLN A 35 -0.55 3.91 0.24
CA GLN A 35 -2.01 4.01 0.09
C GLN A 35 -2.41 5.37 -0.48
N GLN A 36 -1.91 6.47 0.10
CA GLN A 36 -2.20 7.82 -0.40
C GLN A 36 -1.74 7.97 -1.85
N TYR A 37 -0.54 7.47 -2.17
CA TYR A 37 -0.03 7.49 -3.54
C TYR A 37 -0.91 6.69 -4.51
N VAL A 38 -1.43 5.52 -4.11
CA VAL A 38 -2.36 4.73 -4.95
C VAL A 38 -3.66 5.51 -5.22
N HIS A 39 -4.19 6.20 -4.21
CA HIS A 39 -5.36 7.06 -4.40
C HIS A 39 -5.07 8.25 -5.32
N ASP A 40 -3.95 8.94 -5.13
CA ASP A 40 -3.54 10.07 -5.96
C ASP A 40 -3.37 9.64 -7.42
N VAL A 41 -2.75 8.47 -7.66
CA VAL A 41 -2.60 7.90 -9.01
C VAL A 41 -3.97 7.52 -9.61
N ALA A 42 -4.89 6.98 -8.81
CA ALA A 42 -6.24 6.67 -9.28
C ALA A 42 -7.00 7.94 -9.72
N ASP A 43 -6.89 9.03 -8.96
CA ASP A 43 -7.50 10.31 -9.29
C ASP A 43 -6.87 10.93 -10.55
N LEU A 44 -5.55 10.85 -10.70
CA LEU A 44 -4.83 11.30 -11.89
C LEU A 44 -5.26 10.53 -13.15
N ILE A 45 -5.33 9.20 -13.06
CA ILE A 45 -5.79 8.35 -14.16
C ILE A 45 -7.22 8.73 -14.55
N TYR A 46 -8.10 8.93 -13.56
CA TYR A 46 -9.48 9.33 -13.82
C TYR A 46 -9.58 10.70 -14.50
N GLY A 47 -8.79 11.68 -14.05
CA GLY A 47 -8.72 13.00 -14.67
C GLY A 47 -8.30 12.95 -16.13
N GLU A 48 -7.28 12.16 -16.45
CA GLU A 48 -6.81 12.01 -17.83
C GLU A 48 -7.83 11.28 -18.71
N ILE A 49 -8.54 10.29 -18.16
CA ILE A 49 -9.65 9.62 -18.83
C ILE A 49 -10.76 10.62 -19.20
N GLN A 50 -11.19 11.47 -18.26
CA GLN A 50 -12.21 12.49 -18.53
C GLN A 50 -11.75 13.46 -19.62
N ARG A 51 -10.48 13.88 -19.58
CA ARG A 51 -9.89 14.76 -20.59
C ARG A 51 -9.89 14.13 -21.99
N LEU A 52 -9.52 12.86 -22.08
CA LEU A 52 -9.53 12.12 -23.35
C LEU A 52 -10.97 12.04 -23.89
N MET A 53 -11.95 11.77 -23.03
CA MET A 53 -13.37 11.72 -23.40
C MET A 53 -13.89 13.05 -23.93
N THR A 54 -13.57 14.17 -23.27
CA THR A 54 -13.96 15.51 -23.76
C THR A 54 -13.35 15.80 -25.14
N THR A 55 -12.10 15.40 -25.34
CA THR A 55 -11.41 15.57 -26.63
C THR A 55 -12.08 14.76 -27.72
N ILE A 56 -12.37 13.49 -27.42
CA ILE A 56 -13.05 12.56 -28.33
C ILE A 56 -14.47 13.06 -28.66
N ASP A 57 -15.23 13.57 -27.68
CA ASP A 57 -16.58 14.09 -27.92
C ASP A 57 -16.55 15.30 -28.87
N GLY A 58 -15.60 16.22 -28.68
CA GLY A 58 -15.38 17.36 -29.57
C GLY A 58 -15.04 16.99 -31.01
N LEU A 59 -14.25 15.93 -31.21
CA LEU A 59 -13.94 15.37 -32.53
C LEU A 59 -15.13 14.62 -33.14
N SER A 60 -15.90 13.90 -32.31
CA SER A 60 -17.01 13.05 -32.73
C SER A 60 -18.22 13.81 -33.27
N HIS A 61 -18.36 15.10 -32.93
CA HIS A 61 -19.51 15.93 -33.33
C HIS A 61 -19.71 15.96 -34.87
N ASN A 62 -18.62 15.87 -35.63
CA ASN A 62 -18.66 15.82 -37.10
C ASN A 62 -18.82 14.39 -37.67
N TRP A 63 -18.50 13.34 -36.91
CA TRP A 63 -18.47 11.94 -37.39
C TRP A 63 -19.66 11.08 -36.92
N ARG A 64 -20.40 11.55 -35.91
CA ARG A 64 -21.61 10.91 -35.36
C ARG A 64 -22.66 10.58 -36.42
N SER A 65 -22.76 11.34 -37.50
CA SER A 65 -23.78 11.09 -38.53
C SER A 65 -23.59 9.77 -39.29
N SER A 66 -22.38 9.22 -39.41
CA SER A 66 -22.10 8.07 -40.28
C SER A 66 -21.64 6.82 -39.53
N SER A 67 -21.24 6.94 -38.26
CA SER A 67 -20.73 5.82 -37.45
C SER A 67 -21.11 5.88 -35.97
N ALA A 68 -22.20 6.58 -35.63
CA ALA A 68 -22.65 6.79 -34.24
C ALA A 68 -22.74 5.51 -33.40
N SER A 69 -23.18 4.38 -33.95
CA SER A 69 -23.38 3.16 -33.15
C SER A 69 -22.07 2.54 -32.66
N ALA A 70 -21.03 2.49 -33.50
CA ALA A 70 -19.71 1.98 -33.14
C ALA A 70 -19.03 2.89 -32.10
N TYR A 71 -19.19 4.20 -32.28
CA TYR A 71 -18.74 5.20 -31.32
C TYR A 71 -19.42 5.04 -29.95
N ASN A 72 -20.75 4.97 -29.93
CA ASN A 72 -21.49 4.82 -28.67
C ASN A 72 -21.09 3.51 -27.96
N ASN A 73 -20.96 2.40 -28.69
CA ASN A 73 -20.50 1.12 -28.11
C ASN A 73 -19.08 1.22 -27.52
N ALA A 74 -18.16 1.88 -28.22
CA ALA A 74 -16.80 2.08 -27.72
C ALA A 74 -16.80 2.96 -26.46
N MET A 75 -17.62 4.01 -26.44
CA MET A 75 -17.75 4.92 -25.30
C MET A 75 -18.36 4.22 -24.07
N ASP A 76 -19.38 3.38 -24.27
CA ASP A 76 -20.00 2.60 -23.19
C ASP A 76 -19.02 1.58 -22.62
N ASN A 77 -18.34 0.81 -23.48
CA ASN A 77 -17.34 -0.16 -23.04
C ASN A 77 -16.18 0.53 -22.30
N TRP A 78 -15.72 1.68 -22.82
CA TRP A 78 -14.69 2.49 -22.19
C TRP A 78 -15.08 2.96 -20.78
N ASN A 79 -16.30 3.49 -20.60
CA ASN A 79 -16.81 3.90 -19.29
C ASN A 79 -16.84 2.75 -18.28
N VAL A 80 -17.25 1.57 -18.73
CA VAL A 80 -17.24 0.35 -17.90
C VAL A 80 -15.81 0.02 -17.47
N LYS A 81 -14.84 0.01 -18.40
CA LYS A 81 -13.44 -0.30 -18.08
C LYS A 81 -12.77 0.74 -17.19
N ALA A 82 -13.08 2.01 -17.37
CA ALA A 82 -12.61 3.08 -16.48
C ALA A 82 -13.13 2.87 -15.04
N THR A 83 -14.39 2.47 -14.89
CA THR A 83 -14.99 2.18 -13.58
C THR A 83 -14.39 0.93 -12.95
N GLU A 84 -14.18 -0.14 -13.72
CA GLU A 84 -13.51 -1.36 -13.25
C GLU A 84 -12.09 -1.05 -12.74
N LEU A 85 -11.30 -0.27 -13.50
CA LEU A 85 -9.95 0.12 -13.11
C LEU A 85 -9.96 0.93 -11.81
N LYS A 86 -10.86 1.91 -11.70
CA LYS A 86 -11.02 2.71 -10.48
C LYS A 86 -11.30 1.81 -9.28
N ASN A 87 -12.26 0.90 -9.39
CA ASN A 87 -12.62 0.00 -8.31
C ASN A 87 -11.46 -0.93 -7.93
N ALA A 88 -10.68 -1.41 -8.91
CA ALA A 88 -9.51 -2.23 -8.64
C ALA A 88 -8.44 -1.46 -7.85
N LEU A 89 -8.18 -0.19 -8.20
CA LEU A 89 -7.22 0.66 -7.49
C LEU A 89 -7.68 0.97 -6.06
N TYR A 90 -8.97 1.27 -5.86
CA TYR A 90 -9.54 1.42 -4.50
C TYR A 90 -9.43 0.13 -3.69
N ASN A 91 -9.76 -1.03 -4.27
CA ASN A 91 -9.64 -2.31 -3.57
C ASN A 91 -8.19 -2.61 -3.15
N ILE A 92 -7.20 -2.21 -3.96
CA ILE A 92 -5.79 -2.32 -3.59
C ILE A 92 -5.47 -1.40 -2.42
N GLY A 93 -5.94 -0.14 -2.46
CA GLY A 93 -5.78 0.81 -1.36
C GLY A 93 -6.43 0.33 -0.05
N ASP A 94 -7.66 -0.18 -0.13
CA ASP A 94 -8.41 -0.74 1.01
C ASP A 94 -7.74 -2.01 1.56
N GLY A 95 -7.20 -2.86 0.68
CA GLY A 95 -6.41 -4.02 1.08
C GLY A 95 -5.17 -3.64 1.89
N LEU A 96 -4.44 -2.61 1.47
CA LEU A 96 -3.32 -2.05 2.23
C LEU A 96 -3.79 -1.49 3.59
N ALA A 97 -4.91 -0.76 3.63
CA ALA A 97 -5.45 -0.20 4.86
C ALA A 97 -5.90 -1.29 5.86
N GLN A 98 -6.47 -2.38 5.36
CA GLN A 98 -6.86 -3.52 6.19
C GLN A 98 -5.63 -4.23 6.77
N SER A 99 -4.60 -4.47 5.95
CA SER A 99 -3.32 -5.01 6.42
C SER A 99 -2.70 -4.11 7.51
N HIS A 100 -2.72 -2.79 7.32
CA HIS A 100 -2.25 -1.82 8.29
C HIS A 100 -2.99 -1.95 9.64
N LYS A 101 -4.32 -2.03 9.65
CA LYS A 101 -5.10 -2.22 10.89
C LYS A 101 -4.73 -3.50 11.60
N THR A 102 -4.61 -4.61 10.88
CA THR A 102 -4.22 -5.90 11.44
C THR A 102 -2.82 -5.84 12.06
N TYR A 103 -1.85 -5.19 11.42
CA TYR A 103 -0.51 -5.01 12.01
C TYR A 103 -0.52 -4.14 13.27
N ASN A 104 -1.32 -3.08 13.30
CA ASN A 104 -1.45 -2.21 14.46
C ASN A 104 -2.11 -2.93 15.65
N GLU A 105 -3.16 -3.71 15.40
CA GLU A 105 -3.81 -4.56 16.41
C GLU A 105 -2.84 -5.64 16.96
N MET A 106 -2.03 -6.24 16.10
CA MET A 106 -1.00 -7.19 16.53
C MET A 106 0.07 -6.51 17.41
N GLU A 107 0.50 -5.30 17.07
CA GLU A 107 1.49 -4.55 17.85
C GLU A 107 0.95 -4.17 19.24
N GLU A 108 -0.29 -3.66 19.31
CA GLU A 108 -0.91 -3.32 20.59
C GLU A 108 -0.99 -4.54 21.52
N ASN A 109 -1.44 -5.67 20.97
CA ASN A 109 -1.50 -6.93 21.71
C ASN A 109 -0.12 -7.41 22.18
N ASN A 110 0.92 -7.26 21.34
CA ASN A 110 2.28 -7.67 21.66
C ASN A 110 2.90 -6.76 22.74
N ARG A 111 2.66 -5.45 22.67
CA ARG A 111 3.09 -4.48 23.68
C ARG A 111 2.45 -4.75 25.03
N LEU A 112 1.15 -5.05 25.06
CA LEU A 112 0.43 -5.43 26.27
C LEU A 112 1.00 -6.73 26.86
N GLY A 113 1.27 -7.73 26.03
CA GLY A 113 1.88 -9.00 26.45
C GLY A 113 3.28 -8.82 27.06
N ILE A 114 4.15 -8.01 26.43
CA ILE A 114 5.48 -7.69 26.96
C ILE A 114 5.38 -6.92 28.28
N THR A 115 4.46 -5.96 28.39
CA THR A 115 4.25 -5.17 29.62
C THR A 115 3.78 -6.06 30.78
N GLN A 116 2.88 -7.00 30.51
CA GLN A 116 2.40 -7.97 31.51
C GLN A 116 3.51 -8.96 31.91
N ALA A 117 4.30 -9.44 30.95
CA ALA A 117 5.43 -10.32 31.23
C ALA A 117 6.52 -9.61 32.06
N ALA A 118 6.82 -8.35 31.76
CA ALA A 118 7.75 -7.53 32.52
C ALA A 118 7.26 -7.31 33.96
N ALA A 119 5.99 -6.95 34.14
CA ALA A 119 5.39 -6.77 35.47
C ALA A 119 5.37 -8.07 36.31
N GLY A 120 5.25 -9.24 35.67
CA GLY A 120 5.29 -10.54 36.35
C GLY A 120 6.69 -10.99 36.77
N LEU A 121 7.75 -10.38 36.23
CA LEU A 121 9.15 -10.67 36.60
C LEU A 121 9.67 -9.73 37.71
N GLU A 122 8.91 -8.69 38.06
CA GLU A 122 9.24 -7.74 39.13
C GLU A 122 8.67 -8.13 40.52
N TYR A 123 8.11 -9.34 40.64
CA TYR A 123 7.64 -9.98 41.88
C TYR A 123 8.46 -11.22 42.22
#